data_AF-A0A815XD70-F1
#
_entry.id   AF-A0A815XD70-F1
#
_cell.length_a   1.000
_cell.length_b   1.000
_cell.length_c   1.000
_cell.angle_alpha   90.00
_cell.angle_beta   90.00
_cell.angle_gamma   90.00
#
_symmetry.space_group_name_H-M   'P 1'
#
loop_
_entity.id
_entity.type
_entity.pdbx_description
1 polymer ?
#
loop_
_entity_poly.entity_id
_entity_poly.type
_entity_poly.pdbx_seq_one_letter_code
_entity_poly.pdbx_strand_id
1 'polypeptide(L)'
;MKWTRTVNGTHGIIHAVIDFSAGRLKPANVTAYQARTRDTLKRDFRRAKLDQTYGNKSFIILFFFFNFVLISYEQIGSTISYSLIVSIPTDGYWIAALLQASFSEREGTTLTLTTETLILPNTYPVKEYYDQECYGRLV
;
A
#
# COMPACT_ATOMS: atom_id res chain seq x y z
N MET A 1 -13.57 7.79 4.75
CA MET A 1 -13.07 6.39 4.77
C MET A 1 -12.47 6.11 6.13
N LYS A 2 -12.77 4.97 6.74
CA LYS A 2 -12.10 4.49 7.96
C LYS A 2 -11.39 3.19 7.62
N TRP A 3 -10.21 2.94 8.18
CA TRP A 3 -9.50 1.69 7.94
C TRP A 3 -8.75 1.21 9.18
N THR A 4 -8.48 -0.09 9.21
CA THR A 4 -7.64 -0.76 10.19
C THR A 4 -6.64 -1.67 9.49
N ARG A 5 -5.47 -1.84 10.10
CA ARG A 5 -4.41 -2.73 9.62
C ARG A 5 -4.10 -3.77 10.68
N THR A 6 -4.05 -5.04 10.29
CA THR A 6 -3.65 -6.16 11.16
C THR A 6 -2.59 -6.99 10.49
N VAL A 7 -1.58 -7.44 11.23
CA VAL A 7 -0.53 -8.33 10.73
C VAL A 7 -0.40 -9.51 11.66
N ASN A 8 -0.38 -10.72 11.10
CA ASN A 8 -0.06 -11.95 11.82
C ASN A 8 1.16 -12.63 11.19
N GLY A 9 1.50 -13.85 11.62
CA GLY A 9 2.70 -14.55 11.15
C GLY A 9 2.69 -14.98 9.69
N THR A 10 1.55 -14.95 8.98
CA THR A 10 1.45 -15.42 7.59
C THR A 10 0.94 -14.37 6.61
N HIS A 11 0.20 -13.36 7.07
CA HIS A 11 -0.36 -12.33 6.22
C HIS A 11 -0.61 -11.02 6.97
N GLY A 12 -0.74 -9.94 6.21
CA GLY A 12 -1.30 -8.68 6.66
C GLY A 12 -2.64 -8.41 5.99
N ILE A 13 -3.51 -7.68 6.68
CA ILE A 13 -4.84 -7.31 6.23
C ILE A 13 -5.03 -5.81 6.38
N ILE A 14 -5.54 -5.16 5.35
CA ILE A 14 -6.14 -3.83 5.42
C ILE A 14 -7.65 -4.02 5.25
N HIS A 15 -8.40 -3.60 6.26
CA HIS A 15 -9.85 -3.55 6.21
C HIS A 15 -10.29 -2.09 6.16
N ALA A 16 -11.02 -1.70 5.13
CA ALA A 16 -11.50 -0.34 4.92
C ALA A 16 -13.01 -0.29 4.81
N VAL A 17 -13.62 0.68 5.49
CA VAL A 17 -15.06 0.90 5.51
C VAL A 17 -15.35 2.31 4.99
N ILE A 18 -16.27 2.39 4.03
CA ILE A 18 -16.73 3.64 3.43
C ILE A 18 -18.24 3.74 3.63
N ASP A 19 -18.64 4.72 4.44
CA ASP A 19 -20.04 5.08 4.69
C ASP A 19 -20.40 6.30 3.82
N PHE A 20 -21.35 6.10 2.90
CA PHE A 20 -21.90 7.11 2.00
C PHE A 20 -23.34 7.49 2.35
N SER A 21 -23.76 7.29 3.60
CA SER A 21 -25.01 7.83 4.13
C SER A 21 -24.99 9.36 4.23
N ALA A 22 -26.17 9.95 4.48
CA ALA A 22 -26.34 11.36 4.81
C ALA A 22 -25.69 12.34 3.81
N GLY A 23 -25.76 12.05 2.51
CA GLY A 23 -25.24 12.91 1.45
C GLY A 23 -23.72 12.84 1.23
N ARG A 24 -23.03 11.89 1.88
CA ARG A 24 -21.61 11.61 1.59
C ARG A 24 -21.46 10.89 0.26
N LEU A 25 -20.31 11.09 -0.40
CA LEU A 25 -20.05 10.53 -1.72
C LEU A 25 -19.73 9.03 -1.65
N LYS A 26 -20.35 8.27 -2.56
CA LYS A 26 -19.94 6.89 -2.85
C LYS A 26 -18.65 6.92 -3.69
N PRO A 27 -17.66 6.05 -3.41
CA PRO A 27 -16.44 5.99 -4.22
C PRO A 27 -16.78 5.56 -5.65
N ALA A 28 -16.18 6.22 -6.64
CA ALA A 28 -16.28 5.88 -8.05
C ALA A 28 -15.44 4.65 -8.39
N ASN A 29 -14.25 4.52 -7.79
CA ASN A 29 -13.47 3.29 -7.82
C ASN A 29 -12.79 3.03 -6.47
N VAL A 30 -12.45 1.77 -6.23
CA VAL A 30 -11.50 1.37 -5.21
C VAL A 30 -10.53 0.39 -5.83
N THR A 31 -9.24 0.70 -5.73
CA THR A 31 -8.15 -0.09 -6.31
C THR A 31 -7.20 -0.53 -5.22
N ALA A 32 -6.79 -1.80 -5.25
CA ALA A 32 -5.72 -2.31 -4.41
C ALA A 32 -4.38 -2.23 -5.16
N TYR A 33 -3.39 -1.71 -4.46
CA TYR A 33 -2.05 -1.52 -4.97
C TYR A 33 -1.08 -2.36 -4.17
N GLN A 34 -0.22 -3.12 -4.84
CA GLN A 34 0.86 -3.88 -4.22
C GLN A 34 2.17 -3.67 -4.98
N ALA A 35 3.26 -3.60 -4.24
CA ALA A 35 4.60 -3.61 -4.80
C ALA A 35 5.55 -4.50 -4.00
N ARG A 36 6.64 -4.92 -4.65
CA ARG A 36 7.66 -5.79 -4.09
C ARG A 36 9.05 -5.16 -4.25
N THR A 37 9.94 -5.35 -3.28
CA THR A 37 11.35 -4.92 -3.40
C THR A 37 12.08 -5.70 -4.50
N ARG A 38 13.20 -5.16 -4.98
CA ARG A 38 14.05 -5.83 -5.98
C ARG A 38 14.96 -6.88 -5.36
N ASP A 39 15.31 -6.71 -4.09
CA ASP A 39 16.16 -7.62 -3.32
C ASP A 39 15.62 -7.79 -1.90
N THR A 40 16.29 -8.66 -1.14
CA THR A 40 15.97 -9.02 0.24
C THR A 40 16.75 -8.20 1.27
N LEU A 41 17.68 -7.35 0.81
CA LEU A 41 18.64 -6.65 1.66
C LEU A 41 18.09 -5.32 2.19
N LYS A 42 17.24 -4.64 1.39
CA LYS A 42 16.74 -3.32 1.73
C LYS A 42 15.23 -3.21 1.53
N ARG A 43 14.58 -2.50 2.45
CA ARG A 43 13.18 -2.07 2.33
C ARG A 43 13.06 -0.82 1.45
N ASP A 44 13.76 -0.82 0.31
CA ASP A 44 13.66 0.24 -0.70
C ASP A 44 12.81 -0.27 -1.87
N PHE A 45 11.63 0.32 -1.99
CA PHE A 45 10.70 -0.02 -3.05
C PHE A 45 10.75 0.97 -4.23
N ARG A 46 11.67 1.94 -4.18
CA ARG A 46 11.91 2.89 -5.26
C ARG A 46 12.68 2.21 -6.39
N ARG A 47 12.36 2.54 -7.63
CA ARG A 47 13.13 2.16 -8.82
C ARG A 47 13.73 3.40 -9.44
N ALA A 48 15.05 3.56 -9.35
CA ALA A 48 15.72 4.59 -10.14
C ALA A 48 15.77 4.15 -11.61
N LYS A 49 15.22 4.95 -12.52
CA LYS A 49 15.46 4.80 -13.96
C LYS A 49 16.41 5.91 -14.39
N LEU A 50 17.55 5.54 -14.94
CA LEU A 50 18.43 6.49 -15.60
C LEU A 50 17.77 6.88 -16.93
N ASP A 51 17.47 8.16 -17.10
CA ASP A 51 17.11 8.69 -18.41
C ASP A 51 18.40 8.92 -19.22
N GLN A 52 18.59 8.13 -20.28
CA GLN A 52 19.74 8.25 -21.17
C GLN A 52 19.70 9.53 -22.02
N THR A 53 18.55 10.21 -22.09
CA THR A 53 18.32 11.38 -22.96
C THR A 53 18.62 12.70 -22.25
N TYR A 54 18.50 12.76 -20.92
CA TYR A 54 18.56 14.00 -20.12
C TYR A 54 19.71 14.05 -19.12
N GLY A 55 20.85 13.42 -19.44
CA GLY A 55 22.12 13.58 -18.70
C GLY A 55 22.01 13.28 -17.21
N ASN A 56 22.12 12.00 -16.83
CA ASN A 56 22.30 11.54 -15.45
C ASN A 56 21.26 12.01 -14.40
N LYS A 57 20.11 12.56 -14.81
CA LYS A 57 19.00 12.78 -13.88
C LYS A 57 18.32 11.44 -13.61
N SER A 58 18.65 10.85 -12.46
CA SER A 58 17.98 9.66 -11.97
C SER A 58 16.57 10.06 -11.52
N PHE A 59 15.55 9.62 -12.26
CA PHE A 59 14.18 9.75 -11.78
C PHE A 59 13.88 8.56 -10.88
N ILE A 60 13.44 8.87 -9.66
CA ILE A 60 12.89 7.88 -8.74
C ILE A 60 11.48 7.56 -9.23
N ILE A 61 11.32 6.43 -9.91
CA ILE A 61 10.01 5.87 -10.22
C ILE A 61 9.55 5.12 -8.97
N LEU A 62 8.48 5.62 -8.36
CA LEU A 62 7.81 4.97 -7.24
C LEU A 62 6.97 3.80 -7.79
N PHE A 63 7.46 2.59 -7.52
CA PHE A 63 6.79 1.28 -7.56
C PHE A 63 6.32 0.70 -8.90
N PHE A 64 6.54 -0.62 -9.03
CA PHE A 64 5.67 -1.50 -9.80
C PHE A 64 4.43 -1.77 -8.94
N PHE A 65 3.39 -0.99 -9.16
CA PHE A 65 2.08 -1.33 -8.64
C PHE A 65 1.48 -2.41 -9.52
N PHE A 66 1.43 -3.64 -9.02
CA PHE A 66 0.50 -4.61 -9.56
C PHE A 66 -0.89 -4.19 -9.07
N ASN A 67 -1.79 -3.88 -10.00
CA ASN A 67 -3.21 -3.73 -9.66
C ASN A 67 -3.69 -5.12 -9.24
N PHE A 68 -3.96 -5.30 -7.95
CA PHE A 68 -4.55 -6.55 -7.48
C PHE A 68 -6.06 -6.44 -7.48
N VAL A 69 -6.70 -7.56 -7.77
CA VAL A 69 -8.15 -7.73 -7.61
C VAL A 69 -8.44 -7.64 -6.12
N LEU A 70 -9.35 -6.74 -5.79
CA LEU A 70 -9.88 -6.55 -4.45
C LEU A 70 -10.49 -7.90 -3.98
N ILE A 71 -9.97 -8.46 -2.88
CA ILE A 71 -10.23 -9.85 -2.49
C ILE A 71 -11.70 -10.08 -2.14
N SER A 72 -12.33 -9.08 -1.54
CA SER A 72 -13.75 -9.08 -1.28
C SER A 72 -14.22 -7.66 -0.97
N TYR A 73 -15.41 -7.32 -1.44
CA TYR A 73 -16.16 -6.20 -0.89
C TYR A 73 -17.56 -6.67 -0.50
N GLU A 74 -18.09 -6.06 0.55
CA GLU A 74 -19.45 -6.29 1.02
C GLU A 74 -20.14 -4.94 1.15
N GLN A 75 -21.34 -4.81 0.55
CA GLN A 75 -22.15 -3.61 0.71
C GLN A 75 -23.38 -3.94 1.56
N ILE A 76 -23.53 -3.25 2.68
CA ILE A 76 -24.72 -3.31 3.54
C ILE A 76 -25.31 -1.90 3.62
N GLY A 77 -26.46 -1.71 2.97
CA GLY A 77 -27.10 -0.41 2.87
C GLY A 77 -26.17 0.65 2.24
N SER A 78 -25.89 1.70 3.00
CA SER A 78 -25.02 2.83 2.63
C SER A 78 -23.56 2.65 3.05
N THR A 79 -23.14 1.44 3.41
CA THR A 79 -21.77 1.14 3.83
C THR A 79 -21.17 0.09 2.90
N ILE A 80 -19.94 0.32 2.44
CA ILE A 80 -19.14 -0.70 1.74
C ILE A 80 -17.88 -0.99 2.55
N SER A 81 -17.64 -2.26 2.79
CA SER A 81 -16.44 -2.81 3.41
C SER A 81 -15.55 -3.44 2.35
N TYR A 82 -14.25 -3.19 2.42
CA TYR A 82 -13.23 -3.68 1.51
C TYR A 82 -12.13 -4.37 2.31
N SER A 83 -11.70 -5.55 1.85
CA SER A 83 -10.60 -6.29 2.46
C SER A 83 -9.48 -6.53 1.45
N LEU A 84 -8.27 -6.14 1.83
CA LEU A 84 -7.02 -6.46 1.14
C LEU A 84 -6.19 -7.35 2.06
N ILE A 85 -5.91 -8.57 1.62
CA ILE A 85 -5.10 -9.57 2.32
C ILE A 85 -3.83 -9.79 1.51
N VAL A 86 -2.68 -9.70 2.16
CA VAL A 86 -1.37 -9.83 1.52
C VAL A 86 -0.54 -10.83 2.31
N SER A 87 -0.12 -11.91 1.65
CA SER A 87 0.74 -12.92 2.26
C SER A 87 2.13 -12.35 2.56
N ILE A 88 2.69 -12.73 3.71
CA ILE A 88 4.08 -12.43 4.03
C ILE A 88 4.97 -13.24 3.06
N PRO A 89 5.90 -12.60 2.35
CA PRO A 89 6.83 -13.29 1.45
C PRO A 89 7.78 -14.23 2.22
N THR A 90 7.95 -15.45 1.74
CA THR A 90 8.85 -16.46 2.33
C THR A 90 10.29 -16.37 1.81
N ASP A 91 10.50 -15.62 0.73
CA ASP A 91 11.76 -15.49 0.01
C ASP A 91 12.59 -14.27 0.46
N GLY A 92 12.22 -13.64 1.59
CA GLY A 92 12.96 -12.52 2.20
C GLY A 92 12.76 -11.17 1.53
N TYR A 93 11.92 -11.08 0.50
CA TYR A 93 11.55 -9.81 -0.12
C TYR A 93 10.60 -9.04 0.79
N TRP A 94 10.41 -7.76 0.48
CA TRP A 94 9.38 -6.97 1.14
C TRP A 94 8.24 -6.68 0.18
N ILE A 95 7.04 -6.61 0.73
CA ILE A 95 5.82 -6.23 0.05
C ILE A 95 5.29 -4.95 0.70
N ALA A 96 4.91 -3.98 -0.12
CA ALA A 96 4.13 -2.81 0.29
C ALA A 96 2.74 -2.90 -0.36
N ALA A 97 1.69 -2.58 0.37
CA ALA A 97 0.33 -2.64 -0.13
C ALA A 97 -0.55 -1.53 0.46
N LEU A 98 -1.50 -1.02 -0.32
CA LEU A 98 -2.48 -0.03 0.13
C LEU A 98 -3.79 -0.17 -0.67
N LEU A 99 -4.87 0.38 -0.11
CA LEU A 99 -6.12 0.61 -0.83
C LEU A 99 -6.22 2.08 -1.19
N GLN A 100 -6.66 2.36 -2.41
CA GLN A 100 -6.96 3.71 -2.90
C GLN A 100 -8.43 3.77 -3.29
N ALA A 101 -9.16 4.73 -2.74
CA ALA A 101 -10.53 5.05 -3.13
C ALA A 101 -10.55 6.40 -3.86
N SER A 102 -11.20 6.43 -5.02
CA SER A 102 -11.38 7.65 -5.82
C SER A 102 -12.83 8.10 -5.73
N PHE A 103 -13.07 9.36 -5.41
CA PHE A 103 -14.39 9.99 -5.29
C PHE A 103 -14.50 11.09 -6.34
N SER A 104 -15.53 11.01 -7.18
CA SER A 104 -15.81 12.07 -8.15
C SER A 104 -16.64 13.15 -7.48
N GLU A 105 -16.12 14.38 -7.44
CA GLU A 105 -16.84 15.55 -6.98
C GLU A 105 -17.54 16.28 -8.14
N ARG A 106 -18.31 17.32 -7.81
CA ARG A 106 -18.88 18.22 -8.83
C ARG A 106 -17.75 18.94 -9.55
N GLU A 107 -17.97 19.30 -10.81
CA GLU A 107 -17.02 20.05 -11.65
C GLU A 107 -15.79 19.25 -12.14
N GLY A 108 -15.85 17.92 -12.10
CA GLY A 108 -14.84 17.06 -12.73
C GLY A 108 -13.57 16.86 -11.90
N THR A 109 -13.55 17.32 -10.64
CA THR A 109 -12.48 17.03 -9.69
C THR A 109 -12.60 15.60 -9.17
N THR A 110 -11.46 14.94 -8.95
CA THR A 110 -11.39 13.61 -8.34
C THR A 110 -10.58 13.71 -7.05
N LEU A 111 -11.21 13.38 -5.92
CA LEU A 111 -10.54 13.23 -4.64
C LEU A 111 -10.07 11.79 -4.49
N THR A 112 -8.78 11.61 -4.23
CA THR A 112 -8.19 10.29 -4.01
C THR A 112 -7.75 10.15 -2.57
N LEU A 113 -8.24 9.10 -1.90
CA LEU A 113 -7.85 8.75 -0.53
C LEU A 113 -7.15 7.39 -0.52
N THR A 114 -6.00 7.33 0.14
CA THR A 114 -5.26 6.08 0.34
C THR A 114 -5.28 5.68 1.80
N THR A 115 -5.35 4.38 2.07
CA THR A 115 -5.03 3.86 3.41
C THR A 115 -3.54 4.05 3.70
N GLU A 116 -3.18 3.90 4.97
CA GLU A 116 -1.77 3.69 5.31
C GLU A 116 -1.20 2.47 4.56
N THR A 117 0.07 2.56 4.20
CA THR A 117 0.78 1.46 3.55
C THR A 117 1.02 0.34 4.56
N LEU A 118 0.50 -0.85 4.25
CA LEU A 118 0.90 -2.10 4.88
C LEU A 118 2.23 -2.55 4.27
N ILE A 119 3.22 -2.83 5.11
CA ILE A 119 4.50 -3.38 4.64
C ILE A 119 4.80 -4.67 5.39
N LEU A 120 5.15 -5.71 4.62
CA LEU A 120 5.38 -7.07 5.08
C LEU A 120 6.74 -7.59 4.56
N PRO A 121 7.52 -8.32 5.36
CA PRO A 121 7.32 -8.51 6.81
C PRO A 121 7.38 -7.16 7.55
N ASN A 122 6.90 -7.09 8.80
CA ASN A 122 7.00 -5.87 9.62
C ASN A 122 8.29 -5.81 10.46
N THR A 123 9.16 -6.80 10.30
CA THR A 123 10.44 -6.95 10.98
C THR A 123 11.57 -6.97 9.95
N TYR A 124 12.67 -6.30 10.24
CA TYR A 124 13.86 -6.40 9.40
C TYR A 124 14.53 -7.77 9.55
N PRO A 125 14.95 -8.43 8.44
CA PRO A 125 15.74 -9.65 8.49
C PRO A 125 17.20 -9.35 8.86
N VAL A 126 17.62 -8.09 8.79
CA VAL A 126 18.96 -7.61 9.12
C VAL A 126 18.82 -6.50 10.16
N LYS A 127 19.70 -6.46 11.17
CA LYS A 127 19.78 -5.31 12.08
C LYS A 127 20.05 -4.05 11.25
N GLU A 128 19.20 -3.03 11.37
CA GLU A 128 19.53 -1.72 10.82
C GLU A 128 20.65 -1.15 11.68
N TYR A 129 21.85 -1.05 11.10
CA TYR A 129 22.95 -0.35 11.74
C TYR A 129 22.84 1.13 11.37
N TYR A 130 22.56 1.95 12.36
CA TYR A 130 22.76 3.40 12.28
C TYR A 130 23.99 3.71 13.14
N ASP A 131 25.07 4.15 12.49
CA ASP A 131 26.40 4.30 13.09
C ASP A 131 26.93 3.01 13.76
N GLN A 132 26.98 2.95 15.11
CA GLN A 132 27.41 1.79 15.88
C GLN A 132 26.27 1.01 16.54
N GLU A 133 25.01 1.41 16.33
CA GLU A 133 23.87 0.87 17.06
C GLU A 133 22.96 0.04 16.15
N CYS A 134 22.53 -1.12 16.67
CA CYS A 134 21.66 -2.06 15.99
C CYS A 134 20.20 -1.84 16.38
N TYR A 135 19.39 -1.31 15.47
CA TYR A 135 17.95 -1.17 15.69
C TYR A 135 17.22 -2.36 15.08
N GLY A 136 16.57 -3.16 15.93
CA GLY A 136 15.98 -4.45 15.58
C GLY A 136 14.45 -4.48 15.53
N ARG A 137 13.76 -3.36 15.74
CA ARG A 137 12.30 -3.29 15.73
C ARG A 137 11.81 -1.93 15.28
N LEU A 138 10.94 -1.92 14.27
CA LEU A 138 10.12 -0.77 13.93
C LEU A 138 9.02 -0.67 14.99
N VAL A 139 8.99 0.45 15.72
CA VAL A 139 7.82 0.92 16.47
C VAL A 139 6.82 1.52 15.50
#